data_AF-A0A9D8PB63-F1
#
_entry.id   AF-A0A9D8PB63-F1
#
_cell.length_a   1.000
_cell.length_b   1.000
_cell.length_c   1.000
_cell.angle_alpha   90.00
_cell.angle_beta   90.00
_cell.angle_gamma   90.00
#
_symmetry.space_group_name_H-M   'P 1'
#
loop_
_entity.id
_entity.type
_entity.pdbx_description
1 polymer ?
#
loop_
_entity_poly.entity_id
_entity_poly.type
_entity_poly.pdbx_seq_one_letter_code
_entity_poly.pdbx_strand_id
1 'polypeptide(L)'
;MVCNDCGASNENDAVFCMNCGGSFSQLWKVKNLLHHHFSHTELSFRSLHFLKALFDLSFKQFVSLKVIKVVYTLSIFSAALAALVCIIAGFYGPRFLGIFMLLIGAPLIFLLIVLYSRVVMELVLFNFGTGEPKVKQEEQPEPVDSIEWNL
;
A
#
# COMPACT_ATOMS: atom_id res chain seq x y z
N MET A 1 -19.46 -4.81 42.78
CA MET A 1 -18.73 -3.56 42.37
C MET A 1 -19.70 -2.53 41.81
N VAL A 2 -19.41 -1.23 41.93
CA VAL A 2 -20.28 -0.15 41.46
C VAL A 2 -19.82 0.34 40.07
N CYS A 3 -20.76 0.47 39.13
CA CYS A 3 -20.47 0.94 37.78
C CYS A 3 -20.15 2.45 37.77
N ASN A 4 -19.03 2.84 37.16
CA ASN A 4 -18.63 4.25 37.06
C ASN A 4 -19.50 5.08 36.10
N ASP A 5 -20.20 4.44 35.16
CA ASP A 5 -20.99 5.14 34.15
C ASP A 5 -22.41 5.46 34.63
N CYS A 6 -23.01 4.58 35.45
CA CYS A 6 -24.40 4.74 35.89
C CYS A 6 -24.63 4.59 37.41
N GLY A 7 -23.60 4.25 38.18
CA GLY A 7 -23.71 4.10 39.64
C GLY A 7 -24.43 2.83 40.12
N ALA A 8 -24.86 1.93 39.22
CA ALA A 8 -25.53 0.69 39.62
C ALA A 8 -24.55 -0.28 40.31
N SER A 9 -25.04 -0.97 41.35
CA SER A 9 -24.29 -2.04 42.01
C SER A 9 -24.44 -3.34 41.24
N ASN A 10 -23.31 -3.93 40.88
CA ASN A 10 -23.23 -5.19 40.14
C ASN A 10 -22.49 -6.25 40.96
N GLU A 11 -22.59 -7.51 40.56
CA GLU A 11 -21.83 -8.61 41.17
C GLU A 11 -20.32 -8.40 40.97
N ASN A 12 -19.52 -8.99 41.85
CA ASN A 12 -18.09 -8.65 42.00
C ASN A 12 -17.20 -9.23 40.87
N ASP A 13 -17.76 -10.11 40.06
CA ASP A 13 -17.16 -10.81 38.92
C ASP A 13 -17.83 -10.44 37.58
N ALA A 14 -18.77 -9.50 37.59
CA ALA A 14 -19.52 -9.14 36.40
C ALA A 14 -18.66 -8.41 35.34
N VAL A 15 -18.61 -8.96 34.13
CA VAL A 15 -17.81 -8.41 33.02
C VAL A 15 -18.41 -7.12 32.44
N PHE A 16 -19.74 -6.96 32.56
CA PHE A 16 -20.52 -5.83 32.05
C PHE A 16 -21.62 -5.42 33.04
N CYS A 17 -21.99 -4.14 33.03
CA CYS A 17 -23.05 -3.58 33.87
C CYS A 17 -24.43 -3.94 33.31
N MET A 18 -25.29 -4.58 34.13
CA MET A 18 -26.64 -4.99 33.71
C MET A 18 -27.62 -3.82 33.51
N ASN A 19 -27.32 -2.63 34.03
CA ASN A 19 -28.22 -1.47 33.94
C ASN A 19 -27.91 -0.55 32.74
N CYS A 20 -26.64 -0.31 32.42
CA CYS A 20 -26.23 0.57 31.32
C CYS A 20 -25.47 -0.11 30.17
N GLY A 21 -25.04 -1.37 30.33
CA GLY A 21 -24.27 -2.10 29.32
C GLY A 21 -22.78 -1.76 29.25
N GLY A 22 -22.24 -0.92 30.15
CA GLY A 22 -20.81 -0.58 30.20
C GLY A 22 -19.92 -1.77 30.59
N SER A 23 -18.73 -1.90 29.99
CA SER A 23 -17.76 -2.99 30.24
C SER A 23 -16.68 -2.60 31.24
N PHE A 24 -16.31 -3.50 32.16
CA PHE A 24 -15.29 -3.27 33.20
C PHE A 24 -13.84 -3.61 32.76
N SER A 25 -13.60 -3.81 31.46
CA SER A 25 -12.54 -4.72 30.96
C SER A 25 -11.13 -4.17 30.70
N GLN A 26 -10.62 -3.09 31.31
CA GLN A 26 -9.29 -2.55 30.92
C GLN A 26 -8.38 -2.00 32.04
N LEU A 27 -8.17 -2.74 33.14
CA LEU A 27 -7.25 -2.28 34.21
C LEU A 27 -6.16 -3.28 34.69
N TRP A 28 -5.73 -4.26 33.88
CA TRP A 28 -4.54 -5.09 34.22
C TRP A 28 -3.41 -5.15 33.18
N LYS A 29 -3.57 -4.63 31.96
CA LYS A 29 -2.47 -4.68 30.96
C LYS A 29 -1.46 -3.53 31.05
N VAL A 30 -1.69 -2.53 31.90
CA VAL A 30 -1.05 -1.20 31.76
C VAL A 30 0.04 -0.90 32.79
N LYS A 31 0.21 -1.69 33.87
CA LYS A 31 1.07 -1.25 35.00
C LYS A 31 2.44 -1.91 35.16
N ASN A 32 2.88 -2.82 34.28
CA ASN A 32 4.12 -3.57 34.57
C ASN A 32 5.21 -3.57 33.50
N LEU A 33 5.37 -2.56 32.64
CA LEU A 33 6.62 -2.44 31.87
C LEU A 33 6.91 -1.00 31.38
N LEU A 34 6.84 -0.07 32.33
CA LEU A 34 7.36 1.28 32.18
C LEU A 34 8.72 1.39 32.86
N HIS A 35 9.79 0.86 32.24
CA HIS A 35 11.16 1.24 32.62
C HIS A 35 12.22 0.93 31.55
N HIS A 36 12.27 1.68 30.45
CA HIS A 36 13.56 2.07 29.88
C HIS A 36 13.44 3.33 29.00
N HIS A 37 13.66 4.47 29.65
CA HIS A 37 14.49 5.57 29.19
C HIS A 37 15.17 5.35 27.81
N PHE A 38 14.89 6.19 26.80
CA PHE A 38 15.89 7.04 26.13
C PHE A 38 15.33 7.80 24.92
N SER A 39 14.87 9.01 25.23
CA SER A 39 15.09 10.29 24.52
C SER A 39 15.67 10.30 23.09
N HIS A 40 14.87 10.91 22.20
CA HIS A 40 15.26 11.82 21.10
C HIS A 40 16.11 11.30 19.92
N THR A 41 15.43 11.02 18.81
CA THR A 41 15.88 11.44 17.47
C THR A 41 14.67 11.69 16.56
N GLU A 42 14.31 12.96 16.41
CA GLU A 42 13.28 13.46 15.50
C GLU A 42 13.74 13.31 14.05
N LEU A 43 13.50 12.16 13.43
CA LEU A 43 13.77 11.94 12.01
C LEU A 43 12.47 11.64 11.27
N SER A 44 11.73 12.70 10.94
CA SER A 44 10.71 12.82 9.87
C SER A 44 10.05 11.50 9.43
N PHE A 45 9.33 10.85 10.36
CA PHE A 45 8.77 9.52 10.16
C PHE A 45 7.31 9.55 9.70
N ARG A 46 6.95 10.55 8.87
CA ARG A 46 5.76 10.43 8.01
C ARG A 46 5.97 9.25 7.04
N SER A 47 7.18 9.11 6.51
CA SER A 47 7.52 8.11 5.49
C SER A 47 7.29 6.66 5.94
N LEU A 48 7.56 6.25 7.19
CA LEU A 48 7.33 4.83 7.54
C LEU A 48 5.89 4.44 7.74
N HIS A 49 5.00 5.36 8.15
CA HIS A 49 3.57 5.06 8.16
C HIS A 49 3.05 4.87 6.71
N PHE A 50 3.56 5.67 5.77
CA PHE A 50 3.27 5.51 4.34
C PHE A 50 3.93 4.26 3.74
N LEU A 51 5.18 3.93 4.07
CA LEU A 51 5.86 2.73 3.58
C LEU A 51 5.21 1.47 4.13
N LYS A 52 4.75 1.47 5.38
CA LYS A 52 3.98 0.36 5.96
C LYS A 52 2.62 0.17 5.28
N ALA A 53 1.98 1.27 4.86
CA ALA A 53 0.76 1.22 4.05
C ALA A 53 1.00 0.83 2.58
N LEU A 54 2.20 1.09 2.04
CA LEU A 54 2.59 0.73 0.67
C LEU A 54 3.09 -0.73 0.56
N PHE A 55 3.73 -1.24 1.61
CA PHE A 55 4.16 -2.64 1.74
C PHE A 55 3.11 -3.52 2.45
N ASP A 56 1.85 -3.08 2.54
CA ASP A 56 0.76 -3.93 2.98
C ASP A 56 0.39 -4.88 1.82
N LEU A 57 1.16 -5.96 1.71
CA LEU A 57 0.95 -7.07 0.77
C LEU A 57 -0.25 -7.95 1.18
N SER A 58 -1.21 -7.39 1.92
CA SER A 58 -2.48 -8.04 2.26
C SER A 58 -3.42 -7.96 1.07
N PHE A 59 -3.22 -8.87 0.11
CA PHE A 59 -4.00 -9.00 -1.12
C PHE A 59 -5.47 -9.38 -0.83
N LYS A 60 -6.33 -8.39 -0.61
CA LYS A 60 -7.78 -8.49 -0.86
C LYS A 60 -8.19 -7.59 -2.03
N GLN A 61 -7.77 -8.03 -3.21
CA GLN A 61 -8.51 -8.02 -4.47
C GLN A 61 -8.87 -6.71 -5.22
N PHE A 62 -8.80 -5.48 -4.70
CA PHE A 62 -9.21 -4.30 -5.51
C PHE A 62 -8.40 -3.01 -5.30
N VAL A 63 -7.06 -3.12 -5.29
CA VAL A 63 -6.15 -1.99 -5.05
C VAL A 63 -5.25 -1.65 -6.26
N SER A 64 -5.37 -2.37 -7.39
CA SER A 64 -4.37 -2.31 -8.47
C SER A 64 -4.30 -0.98 -9.24
N LEU A 65 -5.43 -0.32 -9.54
CA LEU A 65 -5.43 0.91 -10.37
C LEU A 65 -4.99 2.18 -9.60
N LYS A 66 -5.32 2.27 -8.29
CA LYS A 66 -4.88 3.38 -7.44
C LYS A 66 -3.40 3.26 -7.09
N VAL A 67 -2.92 2.04 -6.84
CA VAL A 67 -1.51 1.80 -6.51
C VAL A 67 -0.58 2.03 -7.70
N ILE A 68 -0.99 1.71 -8.93
CA ILE A 68 -0.23 2.03 -10.15
C ILE A 68 0.13 3.52 -10.23
N LYS A 69 -0.83 4.42 -9.97
CA LYS A 69 -0.55 5.86 -10.01
C LYS A 69 0.45 6.28 -8.92
N VAL A 70 0.29 5.74 -7.71
CA VAL A 70 1.16 6.07 -6.57
C VAL A 70 2.59 5.58 -6.80
N VAL A 71 2.76 4.34 -7.25
CA VAL A 71 4.07 3.75 -7.50
C VAL A 71 4.78 4.47 -8.65
N TYR A 72 4.04 4.89 -9.69
CA TYR A 72 4.63 5.67 -10.79
C TYR A 72 5.09 7.06 -10.34
N THR A 73 4.30 7.78 -9.54
CA THR A 73 4.74 9.06 -8.98
C THR A 73 5.96 8.89 -8.07
N LEU A 74 6.01 7.82 -7.27
CA LEU A 74 7.14 7.52 -6.41
C LEU A 74 8.40 7.14 -7.20
N SER A 75 8.26 6.44 -8.32
CA SER A 75 9.40 6.07 -9.18
C SER A 75 10.00 7.28 -9.89
N ILE A 76 9.20 8.22 -10.36
CA ILE A 76 9.70 9.49 -10.93
C ILE A 76 10.43 10.31 -9.86
N PHE A 77 9.85 10.39 -8.65
CA PHE A 77 10.47 11.13 -7.55
C PHE A 77 11.82 10.53 -7.14
N SER A 78 11.89 9.20 -7.03
CA SER A 78 13.15 8.51 -6.72
C SER A 78 14.17 8.60 -7.85
N ALA A 79 13.75 8.59 -9.12
CA ALA A 79 14.64 8.81 -10.27
C ALA A 79 15.27 10.21 -10.23
N ALA A 80 14.49 11.25 -9.90
CA ALA A 80 14.99 12.61 -9.77
C ALA A 80 16.01 12.73 -8.62
N LEU A 81 15.72 12.11 -7.47
CA LEU A 81 16.64 12.09 -6.33
C LEU A 81 17.93 11.32 -6.66
N ALA A 82 17.82 10.15 -7.30
CA ALA A 82 18.97 9.35 -7.72
C ALA A 82 19.87 10.12 -8.70
N ALA A 83 19.27 10.79 -9.70
CA ALA A 83 20.01 11.63 -10.63
C ALA A 83 20.75 12.78 -9.90
N LEU A 84 20.10 13.44 -8.94
CA LEU A 84 20.72 14.49 -8.13
C LEU A 84 21.91 13.97 -7.31
N VAL A 85 21.76 12.81 -6.65
CA VAL A 85 22.83 12.17 -5.89
C VAL A 85 23.99 11.79 -6.82
N CYS A 86 23.72 11.26 -8.01
CA CYS A 86 24.74 10.93 -9.00
C CYS A 86 25.51 12.17 -9.50
N ILE A 87 24.82 13.30 -9.70
CA ILE A 87 25.49 14.56 -10.07
C ILE A 87 26.44 14.98 -8.95
N ILE A 88 25.97 15.04 -7.71
CA ILE A 88 26.79 15.42 -6.54
C ILE A 88 27.98 14.48 -6.40
N ALA A 89 27.76 13.17 -6.51
CA ALA A 89 28.81 12.15 -6.49
C ALA A 89 29.86 12.36 -7.59
N GLY A 90 29.42 12.74 -8.80
CA GLY A 90 30.31 13.00 -9.94
C GLY A 90 31.26 14.19 -9.73
N PHE A 91 30.86 15.19 -8.93
CA PHE A 91 31.69 16.36 -8.63
C PHE A 91 32.77 16.12 -7.56
N TYR A 92 32.73 15.00 -6.83
CA TYR A 92 33.84 14.62 -5.94
C TYR A 92 35.08 14.15 -6.70
N GLY A 93 34.93 13.79 -7.97
CA GLY A 93 36.01 13.35 -8.84
C GLY A 93 36.65 14.48 -9.65
N PRO A 94 37.24 14.16 -10.82
CA PRO A 94 37.75 15.19 -11.72
C PRO A 94 36.60 16.01 -12.31
N ARG A 95 36.82 17.33 -12.47
CA ARG A 95 35.82 18.27 -13.01
C ARG A 95 35.15 17.79 -14.31
N PHE A 96 35.90 17.09 -15.15
CA PHE A 96 35.40 16.51 -16.40
C PHE A 96 34.28 15.47 -16.18
N LEU A 97 34.42 14.62 -15.16
CA LEU A 97 33.46 13.57 -14.84
C LEU A 97 32.17 14.15 -14.27
N GLY A 98 32.25 15.21 -13.47
CA GLY A 98 31.09 15.95 -12.98
C GLY A 98 30.27 16.57 -14.13
N ILE A 99 30.93 17.23 -15.09
CA ILE A 99 30.27 17.83 -16.27
C ILE A 99 29.64 16.74 -17.15
N PHE A 100 30.36 15.63 -17.36
CA PHE A 100 29.84 14.49 -18.12
C PHE A 100 28.61 13.87 -17.44
N MET A 101 28.64 13.68 -16.12
CA MET A 101 27.50 13.19 -15.36
C MET A 101 26.33 14.18 -15.34
N LEU A 102 26.57 15.48 -15.36
CA LEU A 102 25.50 16.47 -15.40
C LEU A 102 24.80 16.51 -16.77
N LEU A 103 25.56 16.46 -17.86
CA LEU A 103 25.02 16.66 -19.21
C LEU A 103 24.46 15.37 -19.82
N ILE A 104 25.13 14.23 -19.60
CA ILE A 104 24.79 12.95 -20.25
C ILE A 104 24.33 11.93 -19.21
N GLY A 105 25.08 11.79 -18.11
CA GLY A 105 24.80 10.76 -17.11
C GLY A 105 23.44 10.92 -16.41
N ALA A 106 23.12 12.10 -15.90
CA ALA A 106 21.90 12.39 -15.18
C ALA A 106 20.64 12.20 -16.04
N PRO A 107 20.53 12.77 -17.26
CA PRO A 107 19.37 12.51 -18.10
C PRO A 107 19.28 11.03 -18.52
N LEU A 108 20.42 10.36 -18.76
CA LEU A 108 20.44 8.94 -19.10
C LEU A 108 19.94 8.07 -17.93
N ILE A 109 20.44 8.29 -16.71
CA ILE A 109 20.05 7.57 -15.49
C ILE A 109 18.58 7.81 -15.18
N PHE A 110 18.14 9.07 -15.24
CA PHE A 110 16.74 9.43 -15.03
C PHE A 110 15.82 8.69 -16.01
N LEU A 111 16.14 8.75 -17.31
CA LEU A 111 15.37 8.08 -18.35
C LEU A 111 15.36 6.57 -18.15
N LEU A 112 16.51 5.97 -17.82
CA LEU A 112 16.63 4.53 -17.64
C LEU A 112 15.80 4.02 -16.44
N ILE A 113 15.80 4.75 -15.31
CA ILE A 113 14.97 4.41 -14.15
C ILE A 113 13.48 4.55 -14.48
N VAL A 114 13.08 5.65 -15.14
CA VAL A 114 11.67 5.87 -15.54
C VAL A 114 11.20 4.81 -16.55
N LEU A 115 12.04 4.49 -17.53
CA LEU A 115 11.76 3.45 -18.53
C LEU A 115 11.64 2.07 -17.87
N TYR A 116 12.57 1.73 -16.97
CA TYR A 116 12.50 0.48 -16.21
C TYR A 116 11.20 0.39 -15.41
N SER A 117 10.84 1.46 -14.70
CA SER A 117 9.56 1.51 -13.96
C SER A 117 8.35 1.34 -14.89
N ARG A 118 8.40 1.85 -16.11
CA ARG A 118 7.33 1.69 -17.10
C ARG A 118 7.19 0.24 -17.56
N VAL A 119 8.30 -0.42 -17.86
CA VAL A 119 8.30 -1.85 -18.23
C VAL A 119 7.76 -2.70 -17.09
N VAL A 120 8.17 -2.43 -15.86
CA VAL A 120 7.63 -3.13 -14.68
C VAL A 120 6.11 -2.91 -14.54
N MET A 121 5.62 -1.69 -14.73
CA MET A 121 4.17 -1.40 -14.71
C MET A 121 3.42 -2.18 -15.79
N GLU A 122 3.94 -2.20 -17.02
CA GLU A 122 3.37 -2.94 -18.15
C GLU A 122 3.35 -4.45 -17.86
N LEU A 123 4.42 -4.99 -17.27
CA LEU A 123 4.51 -6.39 -16.87
C LEU A 123 3.50 -6.73 -15.77
N VAL A 124 3.37 -5.86 -14.77
CA VAL A 124 2.40 -6.03 -13.67
C VAL A 124 0.97 -6.03 -14.21
N LEU A 125 0.64 -5.09 -15.10
CA LEU A 125 -0.67 -5.04 -15.78
C LEU A 125 -0.92 -6.27 -16.65
N PHE A 126 0.08 -6.75 -17.38
CA PHE A 126 -0.03 -7.97 -18.20
C PHE A 126 -0.33 -9.21 -17.34
N ASN A 127 0.36 -9.36 -16.21
CA ASN A 127 0.10 -10.44 -15.26
C ASN A 127 -1.33 -10.40 -14.71
N PHE A 128 -1.86 -9.20 -14.40
CA PHE A 128 -3.26 -9.05 -13.97
C PHE A 128 -4.28 -9.23 -15.12
N GLY A 129 -3.94 -8.83 -16.34
CA GLY A 129 -4.82 -8.94 -17.51
C GLY A 129 -5.09 -10.37 -17.99
N THR A 130 -4.32 -11.34 -17.50
CA THR A 130 -4.51 -12.78 -17.84
C THR A 130 -5.42 -13.50 -16.85
N GLY A 131 -5.89 -12.83 -15.80
CA GLY A 131 -6.76 -13.40 -14.75
C GLY A 131 -8.25 -13.38 -15.06
N GLU A 132 -8.67 -12.75 -16.16
CA GLU A 132 -10.05 -12.85 -16.64
C GLU A 132 -10.21 -14.25 -17.29
N PRO A 133 -10.96 -15.21 -16.70
CA PRO A 133 -11.37 -16.36 -17.48
C PRO A 133 -12.14 -15.77 -18.67
N LYS A 134 -11.68 -16.07 -19.88
CA LYS A 134 -12.52 -15.91 -21.07
C LYS A 134 -13.78 -16.69 -20.73
N VAL A 135 -14.86 -16.00 -20.36
CA VAL A 135 -16.20 -16.58 -20.32
C VAL A 135 -16.36 -17.13 -21.71
N LYS A 136 -16.21 -18.45 -21.84
CA LYS A 136 -16.65 -19.17 -23.03
C LYS A 136 -18.11 -18.77 -23.16
N GLN A 137 -18.43 -17.94 -24.15
CA GLN A 137 -19.77 -17.94 -24.70
C GLN A 137 -19.94 -19.31 -25.37
N GLU A 138 -20.25 -20.33 -24.55
CA GLU A 138 -21.03 -21.47 -25.00
C GLU A 138 -22.47 -21.00 -24.99
N GLU A 139 -22.89 -20.39 -26.09
CA GLU A 139 -24.30 -20.28 -26.42
C GLU A 139 -24.54 -20.95 -27.77
N GLN A 140 -24.70 -22.27 -27.70
CA GLN A 140 -25.76 -22.94 -28.44
C GLN A 140 -26.10 -24.25 -27.71
N PRO A 141 -27.38 -24.44 -27.38
CA PRO A 141 -28.14 -25.33 -28.21
C PRO A 141 -29.45 -24.70 -28.68
N GLU A 142 -29.64 -24.64 -30.01
CA GLU A 142 -30.99 -24.83 -30.60
C GLU A 142 -31.58 -26.14 -30.03
N PRO A 143 -32.89 -26.25 -29.75
CA PRO A 143 -33.93 -26.06 -30.77
C PRO A 143 -35.27 -25.53 -30.21
N VAL A 144 -35.78 -24.41 -30.73
CA VAL A 144 -37.18 -24.03 -30.48
C VAL A 144 -37.90 -23.91 -31.81
N ASP A 145 -38.60 -25.01 -32.09
CA ASP A 145 -39.72 -25.18 -33.00
C ASP A 145 -39.56 -24.67 -34.43
N SER A 146 -39.31 -25.65 -35.30
CA SER A 146 -39.92 -25.71 -36.62
C SER A 146 -41.43 -25.45 -36.50
N ILE A 147 -41.82 -24.19 -36.67
CA ILE A 147 -43.20 -23.81 -36.91
C ILE A 147 -43.55 -24.37 -38.30
N GLU A 148 -44.21 -25.53 -38.26
CA GLU A 148 -44.91 -26.16 -39.36
C GLU A 148 -46.05 -25.22 -39.79
N TRP A 149 -45.80 -24.37 -40.78
CA TRP A 149 -46.88 -23.66 -41.48
C TRP A 149 -47.46 -24.59 -42.55
N ASN A 150 -48.42 -25.41 -42.12
CA ASN A 150 -49.34 -26.09 -43.02
C ASN A 150 -50.77 -25.91 -42.49
N LEU A 151 -51.43 -24.83 -42.92
CA LEU A 151 -52.88 -24.76 -43.12
C LEU A 151 -53.26 -23.59 -44.03
#